data_AF-A0A1Y0BIU2-F1
#
_entry.id   AF-A0A1Y0BIU2-F1
#
_cell.length_a   1.000
_cell.length_b   1.000
_cell.length_c   1.000
_cell.angle_alpha   90.00
_cell.angle_beta   90.00
_cell.angle_gamma   90.00
#
_symmetry.space_group_name_H-M   'P 1'
#
loop_
_entity.id
_entity.type
_entity.pdbx_description
1 polymer ?
#
loop_
_entity_poly.entity_id
_entity_poly.type
_entity_poly.pdbx_seq_one_letter_code
_entity_poly.pdbx_strand_id
1 'polypeptide(L)'
;MTRLNRLGLSFWSPQNLILRGVGMYLLLLGGFYLATNLTGMLLLMLVSAMGLFILEIFSYIQHYGLLREPGTPIEDRHAWNHLTPLGRALTFEIVTHSQHHVDPDRPYWRLTPRPNAPQMPSAVTCFVLALVPPLWERLIGRPLLEHWDTHHASARERELAIAANRAAGWPQWLGNGAAAVPA
;
A
#
# COMPACT_ATOMS: atom_id res chain seq x y z
N MET A 1 2.32 -5.90 -21.37
CA MET A 1 3.60 -6.54 -21.76
C MET A 1 4.58 -6.47 -20.60
N THR A 2 5.24 -7.56 -20.23
CA THR A 2 6.23 -7.60 -19.13
C THR A 2 7.54 -6.91 -19.53
N ARG A 3 8.32 -6.42 -18.55
CA ARG A 3 9.64 -5.78 -18.79
C ARG A 3 10.58 -6.68 -19.61
N LEU A 4 10.61 -7.98 -19.35
CA LEU A 4 11.45 -8.95 -20.07
C LEU A 4 11.09 -9.00 -21.56
N ASN A 5 9.81 -9.03 -21.92
CA ASN A 5 9.37 -9.05 -23.32
C ASN A 5 9.80 -7.77 -24.06
N ARG A 6 9.75 -6.60 -23.39
CA ARG A 6 10.25 -5.33 -23.96
C ARG A 6 11.77 -5.35 -24.21
N LEU A 7 12.51 -6.17 -23.46
CA LEU A 7 13.95 -6.35 -23.60
C LEU A 7 14.31 -7.54 -24.51
N GLY A 8 13.34 -8.26 -25.06
CA GLY A 8 13.58 -9.46 -25.86
C GLY A 8 14.16 -10.64 -25.06
N LEU A 9 13.99 -10.64 -23.73
CA LEU A 9 14.56 -11.65 -22.84
C LEU A 9 13.54 -12.74 -22.48
N SER A 10 14.03 -13.98 -22.35
CA SER A 10 13.22 -15.12 -21.90
C SER A 10 12.90 -15.04 -20.42
N PHE A 11 11.94 -15.84 -19.95
CA PHE A 11 11.62 -15.95 -18.53
C PHE A 11 12.81 -16.42 -17.68
N TRP A 12 13.62 -17.35 -18.19
CA TRP A 12 14.78 -17.95 -17.52
C TRP A 12 16.05 -17.09 -17.57
N SER A 13 15.95 -15.88 -18.12
CA SER A 13 17.05 -14.93 -18.18
C SER A 13 17.58 -14.61 -16.77
N PRO A 14 18.91 -14.52 -16.56
CA PRO A 14 19.47 -14.08 -15.29
C PRO A 14 19.14 -12.61 -14.99
N GLN A 15 18.62 -11.83 -15.95
CA GLN A 15 18.12 -10.48 -15.73
C GLN A 15 16.68 -10.46 -15.17
N ASN A 16 16.03 -11.62 -15.01
CA ASN A 16 14.75 -11.74 -14.33
C ASN A 16 14.91 -11.50 -12.83
N LEU A 17 14.44 -10.34 -12.37
CA LEU A 17 14.52 -9.92 -10.97
C LEU A 17 13.82 -10.90 -10.02
N ILE A 18 12.74 -11.55 -10.46
CA ILE A 18 12.00 -12.53 -9.65
C ILE A 18 12.88 -13.77 -9.42
N LEU A 19 13.46 -14.34 -10.48
CA LEU A 19 14.33 -15.51 -10.35
C LEU A 19 15.57 -15.21 -9.52
N ARG A 20 16.16 -14.03 -9.68
CA ARG A 20 17.26 -13.57 -8.84
C ARG A 20 16.86 -13.48 -7.37
N GLY A 21 15.72 -12.87 -7.06
CA GLY A 21 15.22 -12.75 -5.70
C GLY A 21 14.96 -14.11 -5.05
N VAL A 22 14.27 -15.02 -5.75
CA VAL A 22 14.03 -16.39 -5.29
C VAL A 22 15.35 -17.13 -5.07
N GLY A 23 16.29 -17.05 -6.02
CA GLY A 23 17.61 -17.67 -5.89
C GLY A 23 18.39 -17.14 -4.69
N MET A 24 18.42 -15.83 -4.47
CA MET A 24 19.07 -15.21 -3.31
C MET A 24 18.44 -15.68 -1.98
N TYR A 25 17.12 -15.80 -1.92
CA TYR A 25 16.45 -16.30 -0.72
C TYR A 25 16.73 -17.79 -0.47
N LEU A 26 16.71 -18.63 -1.50
CA LEU A 26 17.09 -20.05 -1.39
C LEU A 26 18.54 -20.23 -0.94
N LEU A 27 19.46 -19.39 -1.44
CA LEU A 27 20.85 -19.38 -0.99
C LEU A 27 20.95 -19.00 0.49
N LEU A 28 20.18 -18.02 0.95
CA LEU A 28 20.13 -17.63 2.36
C LEU A 28 19.60 -18.77 3.24
N LEU A 29 18.51 -19.43 2.83
CA LEU A 29 17.96 -20.61 3.52
C LEU A 29 19.00 -21.75 3.59
N GLY A 30 19.67 -22.05 2.48
CA GLY A 30 20.73 -23.05 2.43
C GLY A 30 21.90 -22.69 3.34
N GLY A 31 22.34 -21.44 3.35
CA GLY A 31 23.39 -20.95 4.25
C GLY A 31 23.04 -21.11 5.72
N PHE A 32 21.81 -20.75 6.11
CA PHE A 32 21.32 -20.96 7.48
C PHE A 32 21.20 -22.43 7.83
N TYR A 33 20.69 -23.26 6.92
CA TYR A 33 20.65 -24.72 7.13
C TYR A 33 22.04 -25.30 7.37
N LEU A 34 23.04 -24.91 6.58
CA LEU A 34 24.41 -25.40 6.76
C LEU A 34 25.05 -24.91 8.07
N ALA A 35 24.72 -23.70 8.52
CA ALA A 35 25.31 -23.11 9.73
C ALA A 35 24.63 -23.56 11.03
N THR A 36 23.33 -23.86 10.99
CA THR A 36 22.49 -24.01 12.19
C THR A 36 21.51 -25.17 12.11
N ASN A 37 21.61 -26.00 11.06
CA ASN A 37 20.68 -27.07 10.73
C ASN A 37 19.25 -26.57 10.45
N LEU A 38 18.29 -27.49 10.48
CA LEU A 38 16.88 -27.21 10.21
C LEU A 38 16.31 -26.11 11.11
N THR A 39 16.74 -26.03 12.37
CA THR A 39 16.22 -25.06 13.33
C THR A 39 16.42 -23.62 12.87
N GLY A 40 17.64 -23.21 12.50
CA GLY A 40 17.84 -21.82 12.08
C GLY A 40 17.29 -21.52 10.68
N MET A 41 17.20 -22.51 9.79
CA MET A 41 16.46 -22.35 8.53
C MET A 41 14.97 -22.04 8.80
N LEU A 42 14.32 -22.79 9.70
CA LEU A 42 12.92 -22.57 10.07
C LEU A 42 12.72 -21.23 10.80
N LEU A 43 13.64 -20.82 11.67
CA LEU A 43 13.61 -19.50 12.30
C LEU A 43 13.72 -18.37 11.27
N LEU A 44 14.62 -18.51 10.29
CA LEU A 44 14.73 -17.55 9.18
C LEU A 44 13.42 -17.47 8.38
N MET A 45 12.81 -18.62 8.05
CA MET A 45 11.51 -18.64 7.37
C MET A 45 10.43 -17.93 8.18
N LEU A 46 10.36 -18.17 9.49
CA LEU A 46 9.41 -17.51 10.38
C LEU A 46 9.61 -15.99 10.41
N VAL A 47 10.85 -15.52 10.58
CA VAL A 47 11.17 -14.09 10.56
C VAL A 47 10.84 -13.46 9.20
N SER A 48 11.12 -14.17 8.11
CA SER A 48 10.79 -13.71 6.75
C SER A 48 9.28 -13.59 6.55
N ALA A 49 8.52 -14.59 7.00
CA ALA A 49 7.06 -14.58 6.93
C ALA A 49 6.46 -13.45 7.78
N MET A 50 7.01 -13.21 8.97
CA MET A 50 6.60 -12.09 9.83
C MET A 50 6.89 -10.73 9.18
N GLY A 51 8.07 -10.58 8.57
CA GLY A 51 8.43 -9.37 7.83
C GLY A 51 7.50 -9.12 6.64
N LEU A 52 7.19 -10.16 5.87
CA LEU A 52 6.23 -10.08 4.77
C LEU A 52 4.83 -9.70 5.29
N PHE A 53 4.36 -10.34 6.35
CA PHE A 53 3.06 -10.05 6.95
C PHE A 53 2.94 -8.59 7.40
N ILE A 54 3.97 -8.05 8.06
CA ILE A 54 4.02 -6.64 8.47
C ILE A 54 4.00 -5.71 7.25
N LEU A 55 4.77 -6.03 6.21
CA LEU A 55 4.79 -5.26 4.97
C LEU A 55 3.42 -5.25 4.27
N GLU A 56 2.73 -6.38 4.24
CA GLU A 56 1.39 -6.51 3.66
C GLU A 56 0.35 -5.71 4.44
N ILE A 57 0.44 -5.64 5.78
CA ILE A 57 -0.46 -4.79 6.59
C ILE A 57 -0.27 -3.32 6.22
N PHE A 58 0.97 -2.83 6.15
CA PHE A 58 1.20 -1.44 5.76
C PHE A 58 0.77 -1.18 4.31
N SER A 59 1.02 -2.13 3.41
CA SER A 59 0.56 -2.06 2.03
C SER A 59 -0.97 -1.96 1.96
N TYR A 60 -1.69 -2.78 2.73
CA TYR A 60 -3.15 -2.73 2.84
C TYR A 60 -3.64 -1.37 3.33
N ILE A 61 -3.06 -0.86 4.43
CA ILE A 61 -3.43 0.42 5.03
C ILE A 61 -3.17 1.57 4.05
N GLN A 62 -1.98 1.63 3.44
CA GLN A 62 -1.59 2.75 2.57
C GLN A 62 -2.38 2.80 1.25
N HIS A 63 -2.91 1.67 0.79
CA HIS A 63 -3.74 1.54 -0.41
C HIS A 63 -5.22 1.37 -0.09
N TYR A 64 -5.63 1.66 1.13
CA TYR A 64 -6.98 1.36 1.58
C TYR A 64 -8.03 2.21 0.84
N GLY A 65 -8.81 1.59 -0.04
CA GLY A 65 -10.11 2.04 -0.52
C GLY A 65 -10.18 3.33 -1.36
N LEU A 66 -9.09 4.07 -1.53
CA LEU A 66 -9.07 5.24 -2.42
C LEU A 66 -9.29 4.79 -3.87
N LEU A 67 -10.24 5.44 -4.52
CA LEU A 67 -10.62 5.13 -5.90
C LEU A 67 -10.01 6.15 -6.85
N ARG A 68 -9.68 5.65 -8.04
CA ARG A 68 -9.18 6.44 -9.15
C ARG A 68 -9.98 6.07 -10.38
N GLU A 69 -10.29 7.06 -11.21
CA GLU A 69 -10.88 6.79 -12.52
C GLU A 69 -9.98 5.85 -13.35
N PRO A 70 -10.51 4.73 -13.88
CA PRO A 70 -9.72 3.84 -14.73
C PRO A 70 -9.17 4.55 -15.96
N GLY A 71 -7.87 4.39 -16.24
CA GLY A 71 -7.22 4.99 -17.40
C GLY A 71 -6.58 6.36 -17.15
N THR A 72 -6.81 6.99 -16.00
CA THR A 72 -6.12 8.24 -15.63
C THR A 72 -4.76 8.00 -14.97
N PRO A 73 -3.84 8.98 -14.97
CA PRO A 73 -2.57 8.87 -14.24
C PRO A 73 -2.78 8.70 -12.72
N ILE A 74 -1.79 8.07 -12.06
CA ILE A 74 -1.72 8.08 -10.59
C ILE A 74 -1.27 9.47 -10.15
N GLU A 75 -1.81 9.94 -9.04
CA GLU A 75 -1.63 11.29 -8.49
C GLU A 75 -1.47 11.15 -6.98
N ASP A 76 -0.99 12.20 -6.33
CA ASP A 76 -0.73 12.21 -4.88
C ASP A 76 -1.98 11.83 -4.06
N ARG A 77 -3.18 12.09 -4.59
CA ARG A 77 -4.47 11.81 -3.94
C ARG A 77 -4.92 10.35 -3.95
N HIS A 78 -4.20 9.46 -4.63
CA HIS A 78 -4.59 8.05 -4.79
C HIS A 78 -3.87 7.10 -3.79
N ALA A 79 -3.27 7.65 -2.73
CA ALA A 79 -2.51 6.89 -1.74
C ALA A 79 -2.49 7.61 -0.37
N TRP A 80 -2.60 6.84 0.71
CA TRP A 80 -2.51 7.37 2.07
C TRP A 80 -1.08 7.50 2.56
N ASN A 81 -0.78 8.60 3.27
CA ASN A 81 0.53 8.85 3.85
C ASN A 81 0.51 8.78 5.38
N HIS A 82 1.69 8.53 5.95
CA HIS A 82 1.95 8.69 7.39
C HIS A 82 3.15 9.62 7.58
N LEU A 83 2.91 10.92 7.70
CA LEU A 83 4.00 11.92 7.69
C LEU A 83 4.58 12.25 9.08
N THR A 84 4.39 11.39 10.08
CA THR A 84 5.01 11.60 11.40
C THR A 84 6.54 11.47 11.30
N PRO A 85 7.32 12.35 11.94
CA PRO A 85 8.79 12.33 11.82
C PRO A 85 9.41 10.96 12.16
N LEU A 86 8.93 10.32 13.23
CA LEU A 86 9.41 9.00 13.63
C LEU A 86 9.03 7.92 12.61
N GLY A 87 7.80 7.93 12.11
CA GLY A 87 7.35 6.98 11.09
C GLY A 87 8.17 7.09 9.80
N ARG A 88 8.41 8.32 9.35
CA ARG A 88 9.24 8.61 8.19
C ARG A 88 10.67 8.12 8.36
N ALA A 89 11.30 8.38 9.51
CA ALA A 89 12.66 7.93 9.78
C ALA A 89 12.77 6.39 9.84
N LEU A 90 11.89 5.72 10.58
CA LEU A 90 11.95 4.26 10.78
C LEU A 90 11.66 3.46 9.51
N THR A 91 10.87 4.03 8.61
CA THR A 91 10.45 3.36 7.37
C THR A 91 11.22 3.84 6.15
N PHE A 92 12.32 4.57 6.35
CA PHE A 92 13.13 5.15 5.28
C PHE A 92 12.29 5.93 4.27
N GLU A 93 11.40 6.81 4.74
CA GLU A 93 10.52 7.66 3.93
C GLU A 93 9.49 6.93 3.06
N ILE A 94 9.39 5.58 3.10
CA ILE A 94 8.40 4.83 2.30
C ILE A 94 6.95 5.23 2.63
N VAL A 95 6.71 5.76 3.82
CA VAL A 95 5.41 6.30 4.25
C VAL A 95 5.03 7.63 3.60
N THR A 96 5.96 8.25 2.86
CA THR A 96 5.68 9.30 1.87
C THR A 96 5.15 8.63 0.59
N HIS A 97 4.08 7.86 0.78
CA HIS A 97 3.58 6.84 -0.14
C HIS A 97 3.03 7.43 -1.42
N SER A 98 2.29 8.54 -1.31
CA SER A 98 1.77 9.30 -2.47
C SER A 98 2.85 9.59 -3.50
N GLN A 99 3.97 10.20 -3.08
CA GLN A 99 5.08 10.50 -3.97
C GLN A 99 5.75 9.25 -4.53
N HIS A 100 5.88 8.19 -3.73
CA HIS A 100 6.40 6.91 -4.20
C HIS A 100 5.52 6.31 -5.30
N HIS A 101 4.20 6.47 -5.21
CA HIS A 101 3.28 5.98 -6.24
C HIS A 101 3.24 6.83 -7.50
N VAL A 102 3.48 8.14 -7.38
CA VAL A 102 3.63 9.03 -8.54
C VAL A 102 4.96 8.79 -9.27
N ASP A 103 6.04 8.53 -8.53
CA ASP A 103 7.39 8.29 -9.08
C ASP A 103 8.09 7.13 -8.33
N PRO A 104 7.79 5.86 -8.69
CA PRO A 104 8.26 4.69 -7.95
C PRO A 104 9.76 4.42 -8.13
N ASP A 105 10.36 4.97 -9.19
CA ASP A 105 11.80 4.86 -9.45
C ASP A 105 12.61 5.89 -8.64
N ARG A 106 11.93 6.82 -7.95
CA ARG A 106 12.59 7.81 -7.11
C ARG A 106 13.19 7.15 -5.87
N PRO A 107 14.48 7.38 -5.60
CA PRO A 107 15.09 6.80 -4.41
C PRO A 107 14.50 7.42 -3.14
N TYR A 108 14.40 6.62 -2.08
CA TYR A 108 13.65 6.96 -0.87
C TYR A 108 14.12 8.28 -0.21
N TRP A 109 15.43 8.57 -0.23
CA TRP A 109 16.00 9.79 0.35
C TRP A 109 15.69 11.07 -0.44
N ARG A 110 15.11 10.94 -1.65
CA ARG A 110 14.63 12.08 -2.45
C ARG A 110 13.12 12.23 -2.43
N LEU A 111 12.39 11.33 -1.75
CA LEU A 111 10.94 11.45 -1.64
C LEU A 111 10.58 12.77 -0.96
N THR A 112 9.60 13.46 -1.52
CA THR A 112 9.15 14.76 -1.04
C THR A 112 7.80 14.58 -0.34
N PRO A 113 7.70 14.91 0.96
CA PRO A 113 6.44 14.85 1.68
C PRO A 113 5.34 15.61 0.97
N ARG A 114 4.12 15.06 0.96
CA ARG A 114 2.93 15.66 0.37
C ARG A 114 1.89 15.95 1.46
N PRO A 115 2.00 17.07 2.21
CA PRO A 115 1.07 17.36 3.31
C PRO A 115 -0.39 17.50 2.87
N ASN A 116 -0.62 17.89 1.62
CA ASN A 116 -1.96 18.08 1.04
C ASN A 116 -2.53 16.77 0.45
N ALA A 117 -1.75 15.69 0.41
CA ALA A 117 -2.21 14.38 0.01
C ALA A 117 -2.96 13.70 1.16
N PRO A 118 -3.80 12.67 0.91
CA PRO A 118 -4.48 11.92 1.95
C PRO A 118 -3.53 11.48 3.06
N GLN A 119 -3.89 11.78 4.30
CA GLN A 119 -3.13 11.41 5.49
C GLN A 119 -3.92 10.40 6.31
N MET A 120 -3.22 9.44 6.88
CA MET A 120 -3.77 8.55 7.89
C MET A 120 -3.40 8.99 9.30
N PRO A 121 -4.16 8.55 10.32
CA PRO A 121 -3.76 8.64 11.71
C PRO A 121 -2.42 7.94 11.98
N SER A 122 -1.95 7.92 13.22
CA SER A 122 -0.70 7.24 13.60
C SER A 122 -0.54 5.85 12.95
N ALA A 123 0.60 5.62 12.29
CA ALA A 123 0.93 4.34 11.65
C ALA A 123 0.84 3.16 12.62
N VAL A 124 1.19 3.38 13.89
CA VAL A 124 1.08 2.37 14.95
C VAL A 124 -0.38 2.05 15.26
N THR A 125 -1.23 3.08 15.38
CA THR A 125 -2.67 2.89 15.61
C THR A 125 -3.31 2.16 14.44
N CYS A 126 -2.99 2.57 13.21
CA CYS A 126 -3.49 1.91 12.02
C CYS A 126 -3.05 0.44 11.94
N PHE A 127 -1.77 0.16 12.20
CA PHE A 127 -1.23 -1.20 12.23
C PHE A 127 -1.97 -2.09 13.25
N VAL A 128 -2.08 -1.64 14.50
CA VAL A 128 -2.72 -2.42 15.57
C VAL A 128 -4.19 -2.69 15.27
N LEU A 129 -4.92 -1.69 14.77
CA LEU A 129 -6.33 -1.86 14.45
C LEU A 129 -6.55 -2.73 13.21
N ALA A 130 -5.69 -2.64 12.18
CA ALA A 130 -5.76 -3.45 10.97
C ALA A 130 -5.61 -4.96 11.24
N LEU A 131 -4.96 -5.36 12.34
CA LEU A 131 -4.92 -6.76 12.79
C LEU A 131 -6.30 -7.31 13.18
N VAL A 132 -7.28 -6.43 13.45
CA VAL A 132 -8.67 -6.79 13.78
C VAL A 132 -9.59 -6.08 12.78
N PRO A 133 -9.84 -6.68 11.59
CA PRO A 133 -10.52 -5.99 10.49
C PRO A 133 -11.86 -5.33 10.86
N PRO A 134 -12.77 -5.96 11.65
CA PRO A 134 -14.01 -5.30 12.05
C PRO A 134 -13.81 -4.01 12.85
N LEU A 135 -12.73 -3.93 13.64
CA LEU A 135 -12.40 -2.77 14.44
C LEU A 135 -11.74 -1.68 13.59
N TRP A 136 -10.79 -2.05 12.72
CA TRP A 136 -10.21 -1.17 11.71
C TRP A 136 -11.28 -0.46 10.88
N GLU A 137 -12.16 -1.26 10.28
CA GLU A 137 -13.24 -0.80 9.41
C GLU A 137 -14.16 0.20 10.10
N ARG A 138 -14.52 -0.09 11.36
CA ARG A 138 -15.44 0.73 12.14
C ARG A 138 -14.81 2.02 12.66
N LEU A 139 -13.54 1.99 13.07
CA LEU A 139 -12.90 3.11 13.76
C LEU A 139 -12.10 4.03 12.84
N ILE A 140 -11.49 3.48 11.78
CA ILE A 140 -10.61 4.24 10.88
C ILE A 140 -11.06 4.11 9.44
N GLY A 141 -11.13 2.90 8.90
CA GLY A 141 -11.30 2.65 7.47
C GLY A 141 -12.50 3.38 6.86
N ARG A 142 -13.72 3.03 7.29
CA ARG A 142 -14.94 3.63 6.72
C ARG A 142 -15.09 5.12 7.03
N PRO A 143 -14.88 5.60 8.27
CA PRO A 143 -14.97 7.05 8.54
C PRO A 143 -14.00 7.87 7.69
N LEU A 144 -12.79 7.36 7.46
CA LEU A 144 -11.76 8.04 6.66
C LEU A 144 -12.15 8.08 5.17
N LEU A 145 -12.65 6.96 4.63
CA LEU A 145 -13.15 6.92 3.25
C LEU A 145 -14.41 7.77 3.05
N GLU A 146 -15.36 7.72 3.98
CA GLU A 146 -16.56 8.56 3.94
C GLU A 146 -16.20 10.05 3.91
N HIS A 147 -15.25 10.47 4.76
CA HIS A 147 -14.75 11.84 4.75
C HIS A 147 -14.10 12.21 3.40
N TRP A 148 -13.28 11.32 2.85
CA TRP A 148 -12.63 11.53 1.56
C TRP A 148 -13.63 11.66 0.41
N ASP A 149 -14.55 10.71 0.32
CA ASP A 149 -15.56 10.64 -0.73
C ASP A 149 -16.47 11.88 -0.76
N THR A 150 -16.79 12.40 0.42
CA THR A 150 -17.70 13.56 0.58
C THR A 150 -17.02 14.89 0.29
N HIS A 151 -15.74 15.05 0.61
CA HIS A 151 -15.04 16.34 0.56
C HIS A 151 -14.06 16.49 -0.60
N HIS A 152 -13.47 15.37 -1.08
CA HIS A 152 -12.32 15.41 -1.99
C HIS A 152 -12.50 14.61 -3.27
N ALA A 153 -13.33 13.57 -3.27
CA ALA A 153 -13.53 12.75 -4.47
C ALA A 153 -14.21 13.54 -5.60
N SER A 154 -13.69 13.36 -6.82
CA SER A 154 -14.30 13.87 -8.05
C SER A 154 -15.67 13.23 -8.30
N ALA A 155 -16.47 13.83 -9.21
CA ALA A 155 -17.77 13.27 -9.58
C ALA A 155 -17.67 11.80 -10.02
N ARG A 156 -16.64 11.47 -10.81
CA ARG A 156 -16.43 10.10 -11.27
C ARG A 156 -16.01 9.14 -10.15
N GLU A 157 -15.15 9.58 -9.23
CA GLU A 157 -14.75 8.77 -8.08
C GLU A 157 -15.91 8.52 -7.12
N ARG A 158 -16.80 9.50 -6.95
CA ARG A 158 -18.04 9.34 -6.17
C ARG A 158 -18.95 8.26 -6.76
N GLU A 159 -19.09 8.19 -8.09
CA GLU A 159 -19.84 7.11 -8.74
C GLU A 159 -19.21 5.73 -8.47
N LEU A 160 -17.88 5.65 -8.54
CA LEU A 160 -17.14 4.43 -8.21
C LEU A 160 -17.32 4.05 -6.73
N ALA A 161 -17.30 5.03 -5.83
CA ALA A 161 -17.49 4.82 -4.39
C ALA A 161 -18.92 4.31 -4.07
N ILE A 162 -19.95 4.87 -4.70
CA ILE A 162 -21.34 4.39 -4.57
C ILE A 162 -21.43 2.91 -5.00
N ALA A 163 -20.82 2.56 -6.13
CA ALA A 163 -20.79 1.18 -6.61
C ALA A 163 -20.02 0.24 -5.67
N ALA A 164 -18.86 0.68 -5.17
CA ALA A 164 -18.04 -0.07 -4.22
C ALA A 164 -18.78 -0.31 -2.89
N ASN A 165 -19.39 0.74 -2.33
CA ASN A 165 -20.19 0.65 -1.11
C ASN A 165 -21.37 -0.31 -1.28
N ARG A 166 -22.01 -0.31 -2.46
CA ARG A 166 -23.13 -1.23 -2.76
C ARG A 166 -22.65 -2.68 -2.81
N ALA A 167 -21.52 -2.92 -3.48
CA ALA A 167 -20.93 -4.26 -3.58
C ALA A 167 -20.47 -4.78 -2.20
N ALA A 168 -19.95 -3.90 -1.35
CA ALA A 168 -19.51 -4.23 0.00
C ALA A 168 -20.66 -4.36 1.03
N GLY A 169 -21.90 -4.02 0.66
CA GLY A 169 -23.02 -3.95 1.59
C GLY A 169 -22.87 -2.85 2.64
N TRP A 170 -22.12 -1.79 2.33
CA TRP A 170 -21.86 -0.66 3.21
C TRP A 170 -22.96 0.41 3.12
N PRO A 171 -23.11 1.24 4.16
CA PRO A 171 -23.99 2.41 4.10
C PRO A 171 -23.65 3.31 2.91
N GLN A 172 -24.68 3.84 2.26
CA GLN A 172 -24.50 4.79 1.16
C GLN A 172 -24.42 6.21 1.71
N TRP A 173 -23.19 6.68 2.00
CA TRP A 173 -22.95 8.02 2.53
C TRP A 173 -22.99 9.13 1.47
N LEU A 174 -22.95 8.79 0.18
CA LEU A 174 -23.02 9.75 -0.93
C LEU A 174 -24.45 9.96 -1.51
N GLY A 175 -25.49 9.46 -0.85
CA GLY A 175 -26.87 9.47 -1.38
C GLY A 175 -27.51 10.88 -1.52
N ASN A 176 -28.07 11.16 -2.71
CA ASN A 176 -28.97 12.25 -3.15
C ASN A 176 -28.83 13.69 -2.60
N GLY A 177 -27.72 14.06 -1.98
CA GLY A 177 -27.56 15.42 -1.41
C GLY A 177 -26.13 15.94 -1.29
N ALA A 178 -25.12 15.21 -1.77
CA ALA A 178 -23.74 15.71 -1.77
C ALA A 178 -23.55 16.71 -2.92
N ALA A 179 -23.97 17.96 -2.68
CA ALA A 179 -23.70 19.10 -3.55
C ALA A 179 -22.24 19.06 -4.01
N ALA A 180 -22.04 19.25 -5.32
CA ALA A 180 -20.72 19.38 -5.90
C ALA A 180 -19.96 20.48 -5.15
N VAL A 181 -18.77 20.15 -4.64
CA VAL A 181 -17.83 21.18 -4.16
C VAL A 181 -17.47 22.01 -5.41
N PRO A 182 -17.68 23.34 -5.42
CA PRO A 182 -17.33 24.15 -6.57
C PRO A 182 -15.81 24.11 -6.79
N ALA A 183 -15.44 24.08 -8.07
CA ALA A 183 -14.07 23.96 -8.58
C ALA A 183 -13.13 25.08 -8.11
#